data_AF-A0A3Q1KF23-F1
#
_entry.id   AF-A0A3Q1KF23-F1
#
_cell.length_a   1.000
_cell.length_b   1.000
_cell.length_c   1.000
_cell.angle_alpha   90.00
_cell.angle_beta   90.00
_cell.angle_gamma   90.00
#
_symmetry.space_group_name_H-M   'P 1'
#
loop_
_entity.id
_entity.type
_entity.pdbx_description
1 polymer ?
#
loop_
_entity_poly.entity_id
_entity_poly.type
_entity_poly.pdbx_seq_one_letter_code
_entity_poly.pdbx_strand_id
1 'polypeptide(L)'
;LKAQFGTTPNMKHIVDGRCYNYVTLFPSYVHSTFKRRHDCEEIWRQFEGAVVCQSSCNVTVEDYHPMFYAMPQTWPCDKFLFWSKTRTLMHSYAAVMRHFWTLEDTLVGYMFNDLIWCGQEDTGFDFDSCPEWLQKVFIIQLPFAEMACGNITVLLNGSIVNAFNRLSMFGSVELDSLNPQKVNYINIEVVTNLEGPHLLLQLTAIIFDNRTLMILQCIQDPKHPSCRTCANSLVESFTVK
;
A
#
# COMPACT_ATOMS: atom_id res chain seq x y z
N LEU A 1 2.77 -25.03 13.02
CA LEU A 1 1.30 -24.88 12.94
C LEU A 1 1.02 -23.40 12.71
N LYS A 2 0.86 -22.98 11.45
CA LYS A 2 0.46 -21.59 11.15
C LYS A 2 -1.04 -21.50 11.38
N ALA A 3 -1.49 -20.59 12.24
CA ALA A 3 -2.90 -20.26 12.32
C ALA A 3 -3.30 -19.64 10.97
N GLN A 4 -4.15 -20.34 10.21
CA GLN A 4 -4.86 -19.72 9.09
C GLN A 4 -5.92 -18.83 9.72
N PHE A 5 -5.73 -17.52 9.67
CA PHE A 5 -6.77 -16.59 10.07
C PHE A 5 -7.86 -16.62 8.99
N GLY A 6 -9.13 -16.74 9.40
CA GLY A 6 -10.27 -16.56 8.52
C GLY A 6 -10.54 -15.08 8.22
N THR A 7 -11.67 -14.83 7.56
CA THR A 7 -12.16 -13.49 7.24
C THR A 7 -12.23 -12.61 8.49
N THR A 8 -11.88 -11.33 8.37
CA THR A 8 -11.91 -10.39 9.48
C THR A 8 -13.33 -10.26 10.05
N PRO A 9 -13.54 -10.45 11.36
CA PRO A 9 -14.85 -10.27 11.98
C PRO A 9 -15.41 -8.86 11.76
N ASN A 10 -16.73 -8.75 11.57
CA ASN A 10 -17.43 -7.47 11.31
C ASN A 10 -16.96 -6.73 10.04
N MET A 11 -16.44 -7.45 9.04
CA MET A 11 -15.86 -6.86 7.85
C MET A 11 -16.76 -5.83 7.16
N LYS A 12 -18.06 -6.13 6.98
CA LYS A 12 -19.03 -5.18 6.43
C LYS A 12 -19.02 -3.84 7.15
N HIS A 13 -19.12 -3.87 8.48
CA HIS A 13 -19.19 -2.65 9.29
C HIS A 13 -17.88 -1.86 9.24
N ILE A 14 -16.74 -2.57 9.20
CA ILE A 14 -15.42 -1.94 9.10
C ILE A 14 -15.26 -1.27 7.72
N VAL A 15 -15.57 -1.99 6.64
CA VAL A 15 -15.45 -1.51 5.26
C VAL A 15 -16.39 -0.34 5.00
N ASP A 16 -17.67 -0.45 5.39
CA ASP A 16 -18.64 0.64 5.28
C ASP A 16 -18.17 1.86 6.10
N GLY A 17 -17.76 1.65 7.35
CA GLY A 17 -17.28 2.72 8.22
C GLY A 17 -16.08 3.47 7.64
N ARG A 18 -15.12 2.72 7.08
CA ARG A 18 -13.94 3.28 6.40
C ARG A 18 -14.32 4.02 5.12
N CYS A 19 -15.24 3.48 4.32
CA CYS A 19 -15.75 4.16 3.13
C CYS A 19 -16.37 5.52 3.50
N TYR A 20 -17.31 5.52 4.45
CA TYR A 20 -17.98 6.74 4.91
C TYR A 20 -17.00 7.77 5.47
N ASN A 21 -16.01 7.32 6.23
CA ASN A 21 -14.96 8.17 6.76
C ASN A 21 -14.13 8.80 5.62
N TYR A 22 -13.68 7.99 4.67
CA TYR A 22 -12.88 8.45 3.54
C TYR A 22 -13.61 9.50 2.70
N VAL A 23 -14.81 9.19 2.25
CA VAL A 23 -15.58 10.06 1.34
C VAL A 23 -16.03 11.37 2.02
N THR A 24 -16.02 11.40 3.36
CA THR A 24 -16.32 12.60 4.15
C THR A 24 -15.09 13.47 4.38
N LEU A 25 -13.92 12.86 4.66
CA LEU A 25 -12.69 13.59 4.96
C LEU A 25 -11.92 14.01 3.69
N PHE A 26 -12.10 13.29 2.59
CA PHE A 26 -11.34 13.42 1.35
C PHE A 26 -12.24 13.66 0.12
N PRO A 27 -13.21 14.60 0.16
CA PRO A 27 -14.21 14.75 -0.90
C PRO A 27 -13.62 15.19 -2.25
N SER A 28 -12.44 15.81 -2.27
CA SER A 28 -11.75 16.23 -3.50
C SER A 28 -11.14 15.08 -4.30
N TYR A 29 -11.02 13.90 -3.70
CA TYR A 29 -10.33 12.73 -4.28
C TYR A 29 -11.30 11.66 -4.78
N VAL A 30 -12.60 11.89 -4.58
CA VAL A 30 -13.67 11.07 -5.13
C VAL A 30 -14.36 11.84 -6.25
N HIS A 31 -14.81 11.13 -7.28
CA HIS A 31 -15.45 11.77 -8.43
C HIS A 31 -16.66 12.62 -8.01
N SER A 32 -16.91 13.73 -8.70
CA SER A 32 -17.97 14.70 -8.34
C SER A 32 -19.39 14.12 -8.36
N THR A 33 -19.58 12.97 -9.01
CA THR A 33 -20.85 12.23 -9.05
C THR A 33 -21.01 11.25 -7.89
N PHE A 34 -20.03 11.13 -6.99
CA PHE A 34 -20.06 10.18 -5.88
C PHE A 34 -21.15 10.56 -4.85
N LYS A 35 -22.24 9.81 -4.81
CA LYS A 35 -23.34 9.94 -3.84
C LYS A 35 -22.99 9.14 -2.58
N ARG A 36 -22.28 9.79 -1.66
CA ARG A 36 -21.74 9.28 -0.37
C ARG A 36 -22.43 8.04 0.27
N ARG A 37 -23.76 7.99 0.38
CA ARG A 37 -24.49 6.81 0.93
C ARG A 37 -24.68 5.68 -0.06
N HIS A 38 -25.19 5.98 -1.25
CA HIS A 38 -25.52 4.95 -2.23
C HIS A 38 -24.28 4.23 -2.75
N ASP A 39 -23.15 4.92 -2.81
CA ASP A 39 -21.95 4.37 -3.42
C ASP A 39 -21.16 3.47 -2.46
N CYS A 40 -21.13 3.74 -1.14
CA CYS A 40 -20.48 2.85 -0.18
C CYS A 40 -21.20 1.50 -0.03
N GLU A 41 -22.54 1.52 0.03
CA GLU A 41 -23.33 0.29 0.08
C GLU A 41 -23.21 -0.52 -1.23
N GLU A 42 -23.17 0.18 -2.37
CA GLU A 42 -22.97 -0.45 -3.67
C GLU A 42 -21.58 -1.08 -3.80
N ILE A 43 -20.54 -0.37 -3.36
CA ILE A 43 -19.18 -0.89 -3.28
C ILE A 43 -19.14 -2.19 -2.47
N TRP A 44 -19.73 -2.20 -1.27
CA TRP A 44 -19.79 -3.41 -0.44
C TRP A 44 -20.53 -4.54 -1.15
N ARG A 45 -21.67 -4.24 -1.78
CA ARG A 45 -22.46 -5.23 -2.51
C ARG A 45 -21.69 -5.88 -3.66
N GLN A 46 -20.93 -5.10 -4.42
CA GLN A 46 -20.08 -5.62 -5.50
C GLN A 46 -18.92 -6.45 -4.96
N PHE A 47 -18.27 -5.99 -3.89
CA PHE A 47 -17.23 -6.73 -3.18
C PHE A 47 -17.73 -8.09 -2.67
N GLU A 48 -18.85 -8.09 -1.94
CA GLU A 48 -19.46 -9.29 -1.39
C GLU A 48 -19.84 -10.27 -2.49
N GLY A 49 -20.41 -9.78 -3.59
CA GLY A 49 -20.71 -10.58 -4.77
C GLY A 49 -19.46 -11.26 -5.36
N ALA A 50 -18.35 -10.54 -5.48
CA ALA A 50 -17.09 -11.09 -5.99
C ALA A 50 -16.51 -12.18 -5.08
N VAL A 51 -16.70 -12.05 -3.76
CA VAL A 51 -16.11 -12.99 -2.79
C VAL A 51 -17.00 -14.23 -2.56
N VAL A 52 -18.32 -14.05 -2.51
CA VAL A 52 -19.28 -15.07 -2.06
C VAL A 52 -19.90 -15.87 -3.24
N CYS A 53 -20.07 -15.28 -4.42
CA CYS A 53 -20.88 -15.89 -5.48
C CYS A 53 -20.17 -16.96 -6.34
N GLN A 54 -18.91 -17.32 -6.06
CA GLN A 54 -18.12 -18.19 -6.94
C GLN A 54 -18.01 -19.61 -6.35
N SER A 55 -18.74 -20.57 -6.95
CA SER A 55 -18.78 -22.00 -6.56
C SER A 55 -17.43 -22.72 -6.62
N SER A 56 -16.43 -22.16 -7.29
CA SER A 56 -15.12 -22.79 -7.48
C SER A 56 -14.01 -22.27 -6.55
N CYS A 57 -14.31 -21.30 -5.67
CA CYS A 57 -13.30 -20.54 -4.90
C CYS A 57 -12.21 -19.85 -5.76
N ASN A 58 -12.32 -19.88 -7.09
CA ASN A 58 -11.35 -19.36 -8.04
C ASN A 58 -11.70 -17.92 -8.42
N VAL A 59 -11.54 -17.01 -7.47
CA VAL A 59 -11.85 -15.59 -7.67
C VAL A 59 -10.76 -14.94 -8.52
N THR A 60 -11.14 -14.30 -9.63
CA THR A 60 -10.23 -13.60 -10.53
C THR A 60 -10.30 -12.08 -10.34
N VAL A 61 -9.43 -11.34 -11.03
CA VAL A 61 -9.42 -9.86 -11.01
C VAL A 61 -10.72 -9.31 -11.60
N GLU A 62 -11.21 -9.95 -12.66
CA GLU A 62 -12.39 -9.55 -13.39
C GLU A 62 -13.66 -9.57 -12.51
N ASP A 63 -13.71 -10.47 -11.53
CA ASP A 63 -14.79 -10.52 -10.55
C ASP A 63 -14.88 -9.23 -9.71
N TYR A 64 -13.76 -8.54 -9.49
CA TYR A 64 -13.70 -7.27 -8.73
C TYR A 64 -13.89 -6.03 -9.61
N HIS A 65 -13.90 -6.16 -10.95
CA HIS A 65 -14.09 -5.01 -11.83
C HIS A 65 -15.35 -4.18 -11.50
N PRO A 66 -16.53 -4.77 -11.21
CA PRO A 66 -17.70 -4.01 -10.81
C PRO A 66 -17.48 -3.16 -9.55
N MET A 67 -16.72 -3.67 -8.58
CA MET A 67 -16.34 -2.93 -7.38
C MET A 67 -15.44 -1.74 -7.73
N PHE A 68 -14.42 -1.94 -8.58
CA PHE A 68 -13.52 -0.86 -9.00
C PHE A 68 -14.24 0.22 -9.82
N TYR A 69 -15.21 -0.15 -10.67
CA TYR A 69 -16.04 0.81 -11.40
C TYR A 69 -16.92 1.66 -10.48
N ALA A 70 -17.31 1.15 -9.32
CA ALA A 70 -18.04 1.90 -8.29
C ALA A 70 -17.13 2.85 -7.48
N MET A 71 -15.81 2.79 -7.66
CA MET A 71 -14.80 3.60 -6.96
C MET A 71 -13.98 4.48 -7.91
N PRO A 72 -14.57 5.32 -8.77
CA PRO A 72 -13.79 6.17 -9.66
C PRO A 72 -12.99 7.21 -8.86
N GLN A 73 -11.66 7.16 -9.00
CA GLN A 73 -10.74 8.11 -8.39
C GLN A 73 -9.76 8.64 -9.42
N THR A 74 -9.38 9.91 -9.27
CA THR A 74 -8.33 10.55 -10.07
C THR A 74 -7.23 11.02 -9.15
N TRP A 75 -6.00 10.67 -9.48
CA TRP A 75 -4.84 11.00 -8.66
C TRP A 75 -3.87 11.94 -9.38
N PRO A 76 -3.19 12.81 -8.62
CA PRO A 76 -2.08 13.58 -9.15
C PRO A 76 -0.95 12.64 -9.60
N CYS A 77 -0.51 12.80 -10.86
CA CYS A 77 0.74 12.19 -11.33
C CYS A 77 1.94 12.67 -10.51
N ASP A 78 3.07 11.98 -10.66
CA ASP A 78 4.34 12.29 -10.00
C ASP A 78 4.36 12.05 -8.48
N LYS A 79 3.32 11.41 -7.94
CA LYS A 79 3.16 11.23 -6.49
C LYS A 79 3.04 9.78 -6.02
N PHE A 80 3.03 8.81 -6.92
CA PHE A 80 2.83 7.41 -6.55
C PHE A 80 4.05 6.85 -5.81
N LEU A 81 3.82 6.27 -4.64
CA LEU A 81 4.83 5.61 -3.81
C LEU A 81 4.46 4.13 -3.63
N PHE A 82 5.25 3.27 -4.25
CA PHE A 82 5.24 1.83 -4.03
C PHE A 82 6.25 1.46 -2.97
N TRP A 83 6.06 0.32 -2.31
CA TRP A 83 6.95 -0.10 -1.24
C TRP A 83 7.00 -1.63 -1.13
N SER A 84 8.16 -2.18 -0.77
CA SER A 84 8.32 -3.62 -0.56
C SER A 84 9.14 -3.89 0.70
N LYS A 85 8.50 -4.55 1.68
CA LYS A 85 9.09 -4.91 2.99
C LYS A 85 9.61 -3.69 3.77
N THR A 86 8.98 -2.53 3.58
CA THR A 86 9.34 -1.23 4.18
C THR A 86 8.14 -0.51 4.79
N ARG A 87 7.02 -1.20 5.05
CA ARG A 87 5.72 -0.63 5.46
C ARG A 87 5.80 0.48 6.51
N THR A 88 6.47 0.20 7.63
CA THR A 88 6.54 1.13 8.77
C THR A 88 7.33 2.40 8.42
N LEU A 89 8.43 2.25 7.68
CA LEU A 89 9.21 3.37 7.18
C LEU A 89 8.43 4.16 6.13
N MET A 90 7.75 3.47 5.22
CA MET A 90 6.88 4.06 4.21
C MET A 90 5.81 4.95 4.85
N HIS A 91 5.08 4.47 5.85
CA HIS A 91 4.04 5.29 6.50
C HIS A 91 4.61 6.55 7.15
N SER A 92 5.79 6.43 7.79
CA SER A 92 6.48 7.58 8.39
C SER A 92 6.96 8.56 7.32
N TYR A 93 7.46 8.04 6.21
CA TYR A 93 7.98 8.83 5.09
C TYR A 93 6.87 9.57 4.35
N ALA A 94 5.78 8.90 4.01
CA ALA A 94 4.60 9.50 3.39
C ALA A 94 4.00 10.62 4.27
N ALA A 95 3.92 10.38 5.59
CA ALA A 95 3.39 11.37 6.55
C ALA A 95 4.24 12.67 6.62
N VAL A 96 5.56 12.55 6.53
CA VAL A 96 6.47 13.72 6.56
C VAL A 96 6.52 14.43 5.22
N MET A 97 6.62 13.67 4.14
CA MET A 97 6.84 14.24 2.82
C MET A 97 5.58 14.83 2.19
N ARG A 98 4.37 14.43 2.63
CA ARG A 98 3.03 14.94 2.25
C ARG A 98 2.72 15.03 0.74
N HIS A 99 3.63 14.57 -0.11
CA HIS A 99 3.51 14.57 -1.57
C HIS A 99 3.51 13.16 -2.14
N PHE A 100 3.59 12.12 -1.30
CA PHE A 100 3.43 10.74 -1.73
C PHE A 100 2.00 10.26 -1.55
N TRP A 101 1.60 9.38 -2.45
CA TRP A 101 0.33 8.67 -2.49
C TRP A 101 0.63 7.18 -2.55
N THR A 102 0.19 6.47 -1.54
CA THR A 102 0.38 5.03 -1.39
C THR A 102 -0.92 4.31 -1.71
N LEU A 103 -0.87 2.98 -1.86
CA LEU A 103 -2.09 2.20 -2.04
C LEU A 103 -3.06 2.47 -0.88
N GLU A 104 -2.55 2.56 0.35
CA GLU A 104 -3.30 2.77 1.58
C GLU A 104 -4.03 4.12 1.63
N ASP A 105 -3.62 5.10 0.80
CA ASP A 105 -4.26 6.40 0.68
C ASP A 105 -5.42 6.41 -0.34
N THR A 106 -5.56 5.38 -1.17
CA THR A 106 -6.68 5.24 -2.12
C THR A 106 -7.97 4.81 -1.39
N LEU A 107 -9.15 5.00 -1.99
CA LEU A 107 -10.41 4.55 -1.38
C LEU A 107 -10.40 3.04 -1.16
N VAL A 108 -9.99 2.27 -2.18
CA VAL A 108 -9.92 0.81 -2.07
C VAL A 108 -8.89 0.37 -1.02
N GLY A 109 -7.68 0.94 -1.03
CA GLY A 109 -6.66 0.60 -0.05
C GLY A 109 -7.07 0.99 1.36
N TYR A 110 -7.65 2.19 1.54
CA TYR A 110 -8.14 2.65 2.84
C TYR A 110 -9.24 1.75 3.40
N MET A 111 -10.20 1.34 2.56
CA MET A 111 -11.31 0.46 2.95
C MET A 111 -10.80 -0.92 3.39
N PHE A 112 -9.88 -1.52 2.62
CA PHE A 112 -9.47 -2.91 2.81
C PHE A 112 -8.12 -3.08 3.53
N ASN A 113 -7.49 -1.99 3.98
CA ASN A 113 -6.19 -2.04 4.66
C ASN A 113 -6.21 -2.99 5.87
N ASP A 114 -5.25 -3.91 5.94
CA ASP A 114 -5.12 -4.94 7.00
C ASP A 114 -6.32 -5.89 7.15
N LEU A 115 -7.25 -5.93 6.19
CA LEU A 115 -8.35 -6.89 6.21
C LEU A 115 -7.94 -8.19 5.52
N ILE A 116 -8.50 -9.29 6.01
CA ILE A 116 -8.36 -10.63 5.44
C ILE A 116 -9.76 -11.09 5.05
N TRP A 117 -9.91 -11.67 3.86
CA TRP A 117 -11.19 -12.21 3.42
C TRP A 117 -11.03 -13.40 2.49
N CYS A 118 -11.98 -14.30 2.59
CA CYS A 118 -12.19 -15.39 1.66
C CYS A 118 -13.66 -15.83 1.71
N GLY A 119 -14.14 -16.36 0.60
CA GLY A 119 -15.44 -17.00 0.54
C GLY A 119 -15.32 -18.51 0.75
N GLN A 120 -16.42 -19.12 1.17
CA GLN A 120 -16.66 -20.55 1.23
C GLN A 120 -17.92 -20.86 0.42
N GLU A 121 -17.88 -21.97 -0.30
CA GLU A 121 -19.01 -22.45 -1.11
C GLU A 121 -20.27 -22.55 -0.25
N ASP A 122 -21.40 -22.08 -0.80
CA ASP A 122 -22.76 -22.13 -0.23
C ASP A 122 -23.00 -21.44 1.12
N THR A 123 -21.97 -20.87 1.76
CA THR A 123 -22.03 -20.36 3.14
C THR A 123 -21.63 -18.89 3.29
N GLY A 124 -20.99 -18.30 2.28
CA GLY A 124 -20.63 -16.88 2.31
C GLY A 124 -19.15 -16.69 2.62
N PHE A 125 -18.84 -15.86 3.61
CA PHE A 125 -17.46 -15.64 4.06
C PHE A 125 -17.01 -16.78 4.98
N ASP A 126 -15.77 -17.25 4.80
CA ASP A 126 -15.13 -18.20 5.71
C ASP A 126 -14.44 -17.43 6.85
N PHE A 127 -14.92 -17.59 8.08
CA PHE A 127 -14.34 -16.96 9.28
C PHE A 127 -13.38 -17.88 10.04
N ASP A 128 -13.31 -19.16 9.67
CA ASP A 128 -12.51 -20.17 10.36
C ASP A 128 -11.11 -20.26 9.76
N SER A 129 -10.99 -20.29 8.44
CA SER A 129 -9.69 -20.41 7.77
C SER A 129 -9.68 -19.85 6.36
N CYS A 130 -8.80 -18.88 6.09
CA CYS A 130 -8.50 -18.51 4.71
C CYS A 130 -7.32 -19.31 4.15
N PRO A 131 -7.40 -19.79 2.90
CA PRO A 131 -6.30 -20.50 2.27
C PRO A 131 -5.04 -19.62 2.16
N GLU A 132 -3.85 -20.21 2.33
CA GLU A 132 -2.57 -19.45 2.31
C GLU A 132 -2.25 -18.82 0.94
N TRP A 133 -2.90 -19.28 -0.13
CA TRP A 133 -2.77 -18.80 -1.51
C TRP A 133 -3.65 -17.59 -1.82
N LEU A 134 -3.84 -16.66 -0.87
CA LEU A 134 -4.58 -15.41 -1.09
C LEU A 134 -3.86 -14.49 -2.08
N GLN A 135 -3.99 -14.83 -3.35
CA GLN A 135 -3.95 -13.92 -4.50
C GLN A 135 -5.01 -12.79 -4.35
N LYS A 136 -5.83 -12.74 -3.30
CA LYS A 136 -6.88 -11.72 -3.14
C LYS A 136 -6.35 -10.35 -2.70
N VAL A 137 -5.21 -10.27 -1.99
CA VAL A 137 -4.54 -8.98 -1.71
C VAL A 137 -3.97 -8.38 -3.00
N PHE A 138 -3.50 -9.22 -3.92
CA PHE A 138 -2.99 -8.83 -5.24
C PHE A 138 -4.04 -8.04 -6.04
N ILE A 139 -5.30 -8.50 -6.03
CA ILE A 139 -6.38 -7.93 -6.83
C ILE A 139 -6.59 -6.45 -6.51
N ILE A 140 -6.45 -6.06 -5.24
CA ILE A 140 -6.63 -4.67 -4.80
C ILE A 140 -5.44 -3.77 -5.22
N GLN A 141 -4.25 -4.34 -5.44
CA GLN A 141 -3.08 -3.55 -5.85
C GLN A 141 -3.09 -3.18 -7.33
N LEU A 142 -3.78 -3.98 -8.16
CA LEU A 142 -3.81 -3.79 -9.61
C LEU A 142 -4.28 -2.40 -10.04
N PRO A 143 -5.45 -1.89 -9.60
CA PRO A 143 -5.90 -0.57 -10.02
C PRO A 143 -4.93 0.55 -9.64
N PHE A 144 -4.22 0.41 -8.52
CA PHE A 144 -3.23 1.40 -8.08
C PHE A 144 -2.05 1.48 -9.06
N ALA A 145 -1.54 0.32 -9.51
CA ALA A 145 -0.47 0.25 -10.49
C ALA A 145 -0.89 0.74 -11.89
N GLU A 146 -2.07 0.34 -12.38
CA GLU A 146 -2.57 0.75 -13.71
C GLU A 146 -2.84 2.26 -13.83
N MET A 147 -3.14 2.89 -12.70
CA MET A 147 -3.43 4.32 -12.60
C MET A 147 -2.17 5.17 -12.42
N ALA A 148 -1.03 4.57 -12.07
CA ALA A 148 0.22 5.28 -11.85
C ALA A 148 0.65 6.04 -13.11
N CYS A 149 1.10 7.29 -12.90
CA CYS A 149 1.53 8.19 -13.97
C CYS A 149 2.60 9.17 -13.51
N GLY A 150 3.40 9.63 -14.47
CA GLY A 150 4.54 10.53 -14.23
C GLY A 150 5.73 9.81 -13.60
N ASN A 151 6.39 10.48 -12.67
CA ASN A 151 7.50 9.94 -11.90
C ASN A 151 6.99 9.19 -10.67
N ILE A 152 7.30 7.90 -10.57
CA ILE A 152 6.90 7.08 -9.42
C ILE A 152 8.10 6.81 -8.53
N THR A 153 7.87 6.60 -7.24
CA THR A 153 8.91 6.21 -6.28
C THR A 153 8.64 4.80 -5.75
N VAL A 154 9.69 4.02 -5.54
CA VAL A 154 9.64 2.67 -4.99
C VAL A 154 10.60 2.58 -3.81
N LEU A 155 10.06 2.32 -2.61
CA LEU A 155 10.83 2.18 -1.39
C LEU A 155 11.14 0.70 -1.09
N LEU A 156 12.40 0.30 -1.23
CA LEU A 156 12.86 -1.08 -1.04
C LEU A 156 13.71 -1.23 0.22
N ASN A 157 13.65 -2.42 0.83
CA ASN A 157 14.47 -2.75 1.99
C ASN A 157 15.84 -3.28 1.54
N GLY A 158 16.90 -2.50 1.77
CA GLY A 158 18.29 -2.87 1.46
C GLY A 158 18.99 -3.71 2.53
N SER A 159 18.38 -3.90 3.70
CA SER A 159 18.96 -4.67 4.82
C SER A 159 18.80 -6.18 4.64
N ILE A 160 18.06 -6.59 3.61
CA ILE A 160 17.78 -7.99 3.29
C ILE A 160 18.49 -8.39 2.00
N VAL A 161 18.77 -9.69 1.88
CA VAL A 161 19.25 -10.24 0.61
C VAL A 161 18.16 -10.02 -0.46
N ASN A 162 18.56 -9.44 -1.60
CA ASN A 162 17.69 -9.06 -2.70
C ASN A 162 16.59 -8.08 -2.28
N ALA A 163 16.95 -6.79 -2.23
CA ALA A 163 16.02 -5.70 -1.95
C ALA A 163 14.81 -5.72 -2.90
N PHE A 164 15.06 -6.04 -4.17
CA PHE A 164 14.03 -6.36 -5.14
C PHE A 164 13.84 -7.88 -5.26
N ASN A 165 12.60 -8.32 -5.22
CA ASN A 165 12.21 -9.70 -5.48
C ASN A 165 11.11 -9.73 -6.54
N ARG A 166 11.36 -10.38 -7.67
CA ARG A 166 10.38 -10.55 -8.76
C ARG A 166 9.11 -11.29 -8.32
N LEU A 167 9.18 -12.06 -7.22
CA LEU A 167 8.04 -12.78 -6.63
C LEU A 167 7.32 -11.99 -5.52
N SER A 168 7.74 -10.75 -5.22
CA SER A 168 6.99 -9.88 -4.30
C SER A 168 5.80 -9.24 -5.02
N MET A 169 4.80 -8.74 -4.27
CA MET A 169 3.65 -8.04 -4.86
C MET A 169 4.08 -6.93 -5.82
N PHE A 170 5.03 -6.08 -5.39
CA PHE A 170 5.61 -5.07 -6.28
C PHE A 170 6.22 -5.68 -7.55
N GLY A 171 6.99 -6.75 -7.41
CA GLY A 171 7.71 -7.36 -8.53
C GLY A 171 6.82 -8.12 -9.53
N SER A 172 5.81 -8.84 -9.05
CA SER A 172 4.98 -9.76 -9.88
C SER A 172 3.63 -9.19 -10.28
N VAL A 173 3.18 -8.12 -9.62
CA VAL A 173 1.88 -7.50 -9.85
C VAL A 173 2.09 -6.06 -10.28
N GLU A 174 2.53 -5.22 -9.34
CA GLU A 174 2.46 -3.77 -9.53
C GLU A 174 3.36 -3.34 -10.70
N LEU A 175 4.59 -3.85 -10.75
CA LEU A 175 5.55 -3.56 -11.81
C LEU A 175 5.06 -3.99 -13.20
N ASP A 176 4.39 -5.13 -13.30
CA ASP A 176 3.90 -5.66 -14.58
C ASP A 176 2.62 -4.94 -15.05
N SER A 177 1.88 -4.32 -14.13
CA SER A 177 0.67 -3.55 -14.39
C SER A 177 0.93 -2.06 -14.65
N LEU A 178 2.16 -1.57 -14.50
CA LEU A 178 2.50 -0.20 -14.85
C LEU A 178 2.31 0.05 -16.35
N ASN A 179 1.67 1.17 -16.69
CA ASN A 179 1.52 1.58 -18.08
C ASN A 179 2.78 2.35 -18.56
N PRO A 180 3.58 1.79 -19.50
CA PRO A 180 4.82 2.43 -19.96
C PRO A 180 4.60 3.72 -20.77
N GLN A 181 3.36 4.02 -21.18
CA GLN A 181 3.01 5.29 -21.83
C GLN A 181 2.65 6.39 -20.82
N LYS A 182 2.33 6.03 -19.58
CA LYS A 182 1.95 6.98 -18.51
C LYS A 182 3.08 7.21 -17.50
N VAL A 183 3.90 6.19 -17.25
CA VAL A 183 5.02 6.26 -16.31
C VAL A 183 6.27 6.73 -17.05
N ASN A 184 6.82 7.86 -16.61
CA ASN A 184 8.00 8.48 -17.23
C ASN A 184 9.30 7.93 -16.62
N TYR A 185 9.33 7.78 -15.30
CA TYR A 185 10.52 7.41 -14.56
C TYR A 185 10.15 6.66 -13.28
N ILE A 186 10.97 5.67 -12.91
CA ILE A 186 10.86 4.92 -11.66
C ILE A 186 12.07 5.27 -10.78
N ASN A 187 11.84 6.05 -9.73
CA ASN A 187 12.82 6.35 -8.70
C ASN A 187 12.86 5.21 -7.68
N ILE A 188 14.00 4.53 -7.54
CA ILE A 188 14.16 3.43 -6.59
C ILE A 188 14.96 3.91 -5.39
N GLU A 189 14.31 3.97 -4.23
CA GLU A 189 14.93 4.30 -2.95
C GLU A 189 15.19 3.01 -2.16
N VAL A 190 16.44 2.57 -2.11
CA VAL A 190 16.85 1.40 -1.33
C VAL A 190 17.34 1.86 0.04
N VAL A 191 16.61 1.49 1.09
CA VAL A 191 16.94 1.91 2.46
C VAL A 191 17.52 0.75 3.25
N THR A 192 18.72 0.95 3.80
CA THR A 192 19.37 0.01 4.70
C THR A 192 19.13 0.40 6.15
N ASN A 193 19.10 -0.57 7.04
CA ASN A 193 19.10 -0.36 8.48
C ASN A 193 20.41 0.33 8.86
N LEU A 194 20.36 1.08 9.95
CA LEU A 194 21.52 1.82 10.46
C LEU A 194 22.71 0.88 10.80
N GLU A 195 22.44 -0.40 11.07
CA GLU A 195 23.41 -1.45 11.41
C GLU A 195 24.04 -2.17 10.19
N GLY A 196 23.49 -2.02 8.98
CA GLY A 196 23.89 -2.82 7.80
C GLY A 196 23.40 -4.28 7.85
N PRO A 197 23.49 -5.05 6.73
CA PRO A 197 24.66 -5.10 5.85
C PRO A 197 24.52 -4.31 4.54
N HIS A 198 25.66 -3.82 4.03
CA HIS A 198 25.81 -3.17 2.72
C HIS A 198 25.86 -4.18 1.56
N LEU A 199 24.88 -5.08 1.46
CA LEU A 199 24.79 -6.01 0.33
C LEU A 199 24.08 -5.32 -0.85
N LEU A 200 24.81 -4.43 -1.51
CA LEU A 200 24.51 -3.98 -2.86
C LEU A 200 24.63 -5.19 -3.78
N LEU A 201 23.53 -5.67 -4.38
CA LEU A 201 23.59 -6.45 -5.62
C LEU A 201 22.24 -6.45 -6.34
N GLN A 202 22.35 -6.20 -7.66
CA GLN A 202 21.38 -6.36 -8.77
C GLN A 202 20.49 -5.20 -9.23
N LEU A 203 20.44 -4.07 -8.53
CA LEU A 203 19.92 -2.85 -9.15
C LEU A 203 21.06 -1.84 -9.15
N THR A 204 21.30 -1.20 -10.29
CA THR A 204 21.99 0.10 -10.37
C THR A 204 21.14 1.15 -9.64
N ALA A 205 20.86 0.91 -8.36
CA ALA A 205 20.18 1.85 -7.49
C ALA A 205 21.24 2.86 -7.08
N ILE A 206 21.07 4.09 -7.56
CA ILE A 206 21.72 5.24 -6.96
C ILE A 206 21.27 5.20 -5.49
N ILE A 207 22.19 4.91 -4.57
CA ILE A 207 21.95 5.10 -3.14
C ILE A 207 21.78 6.61 -2.99
N PHE A 208 20.54 7.07 -3.11
CA PHE A 208 20.21 8.43 -2.77
C PHE A 208 20.35 8.51 -1.25
N ASP A 209 21.29 9.35 -0.81
CA ASP A 209 21.41 9.83 0.56
C ASP A 209 20.19 10.69 0.87
N ASN A 210 19.02 10.03 0.98
CA ASN A 210 17.77 10.68 1.32
C ASN A 210 17.83 10.96 2.81
N ARG A 211 18.33 12.16 3.13
CA ARG A 211 18.50 12.67 4.49
C ARG A 211 17.22 12.54 5.33
N THR A 212 16.04 12.64 4.70
CA THR A 212 14.76 12.45 5.39
C THR A 212 14.57 11.01 5.86
N LEU A 213 14.84 10.01 5.01
CA LEU A 213 14.76 8.59 5.40
C LEU A 213 15.74 8.28 6.53
N MET A 214 16.96 8.81 6.47
CA MET A 214 17.94 8.67 7.55
C MET A 214 17.45 9.32 8.86
N ILE A 215 16.90 10.54 8.80
CA ILE A 215 16.33 11.22 9.98
C ILE A 215 15.20 10.38 10.58
N LEU A 216 14.30 9.83 9.75
CA LEU A 216 13.20 8.99 10.20
C LEU A 216 13.69 7.73 10.92
N GLN A 217 14.74 7.09 10.41
CA GLN A 217 15.38 5.95 11.09
C GLN A 217 16.03 6.37 12.41
N CYS A 218 16.67 7.53 12.45
CA CYS A 218 17.29 8.07 13.66
C CYS A 218 16.29 8.53 14.73
N ILE A 219 15.06 8.90 14.36
CA ILE A 219 14.00 9.18 15.35
C ILE A 219 13.59 7.87 16.06
N GLN A 220 13.63 6.74 15.35
CA GLN A 220 13.31 5.42 15.92
C GLN A 220 14.46 4.86 16.77
N ASP A 221 15.72 5.10 16.37
CA ASP A 221 16.92 4.75 17.16
C ASP A 221 17.92 5.92 17.29
N PRO A 222 17.66 6.88 18.22
CA PRO A 222 18.47 8.08 18.36
C PRO A 222 19.86 7.83 18.95
N LYS A 223 20.09 6.66 19.56
CA LYS A 223 21.37 6.32 20.19
C LYS A 223 22.34 5.69 19.19
N HIS A 224 21.87 5.33 18.00
CA HIS A 224 22.69 4.72 16.98
C HIS A 224 23.90 5.61 16.61
N PRO A 225 25.13 5.07 16.48
CA PRO A 225 26.31 5.87 16.13
C PRO A 225 26.17 6.72 14.87
N SER A 226 25.49 6.19 13.84
CA SER A 226 25.19 6.89 12.58
C SER A 226 24.27 8.11 12.75
N CYS A 227 23.55 8.21 13.87
CA CYS A 227 22.58 9.27 14.15
C CYS A 227 23.16 10.46 14.93
N ARG A 228 24.46 10.44 15.27
CA ARG A 228 25.13 11.51 16.02
C ARG A 228 24.99 12.88 15.34
N THR A 229 25.02 12.93 14.01
CA THR A 229 24.86 14.17 13.24
C THR A 229 23.43 14.72 13.35
N CYS A 230 22.41 13.85 13.37
CA CYS A 230 21.01 14.25 13.57
C CYS A 230 20.75 14.74 15.00
N ALA A 231 21.36 14.11 16.01
CA ALA A 231 21.24 14.51 17.40
C ALA A 231 21.78 15.95 17.63
N ASN A 232 22.90 16.30 17.00
CA ASN A 232 23.48 17.63 17.12
C ASN A 232 22.60 18.72 16.47
N SER A 233 22.01 18.47 15.30
CA SER A 233 21.11 19.43 14.63
C SER A 233 19.76 19.62 15.34
N LEU A 234 19.26 18.62 16.07
CA LEU A 234 18.07 18.75 16.92
C LEU A 234 18.38 19.54 18.19
N VAL A 235 19.56 19.36 18.80
CA VAL A 235 19.95 20.11 20.00
C VAL A 235 20.15 21.61 19.71
N GLU A 236 20.66 21.96 18.53
CA GLU A 236 20.79 23.37 18.10
C GLU A 236 19.43 24.06 17.89
N SER A 237 18.42 23.35 17.39
CA SER A 237 17.08 23.95 17.18
C SER A 237 16.28 24.15 18.47
N PHE A 238 16.65 23.50 19.57
CA PHE A 238 16.09 23.74 20.91
C PHE A 238 16.93 24.69 21.78
N THR A 239 18.16 25.03 21.37
CA THR A 239 19.03 25.97 22.11
C THR A 239 19.04 27.40 21.54
N VAL A 240 18.40 27.66 20.39
CA VAL A 240 18.10 29.03 19.97
C VAL A 240 16.85 29.52 20.73
N LYS A 241 17.09 30.17 21.87
CA LYS A 241 16.20 31.14 22.50
C LYS A 241 16.48 32.54 21.96
#